data_AF-A0A3A0E446-F1
#
_entry.id   AF-A0A3A0E446-F1
#
_cell.length_a   1.000
_cell.length_b   1.000
_cell.length_c   1.000
_cell.angle_alpha   90.00
_cell.angle_beta   90.00
_cell.angle_gamma   90.00
#
_symmetry.space_group_name_H-M   'P 1'
#
loop_
_entity.id
_entity.type
_entity.pdbx_description
1 polymer ?
#
loop_
_entity_poly.entity_id
_entity_poly.type
_entity_poly.pdbx_seq_one_letter_code
_entity_poly.pdbx_strand_id
1 'polypeptide(L)' 'MKYAFAIAAAFATVLAVGTAGAAEHEVKMLNKGEKGAMVFEPDFLKVEAG' A
#
# COMPACT_ATOMS: atom_id res chain seq x y z
N MET A 1 7.13 34.28 21.72
CA MET A 1 5.76 33.78 21.42
C MET A 1 5.41 33.79 19.94
N LYS A 2 5.75 34.83 19.13
CA LYS A 2 5.29 34.96 17.73
C LYS A 2 5.55 33.76 16.80
N TYR A 3 6.63 33.00 17.01
CA TYR A 3 6.98 31.86 16.16
C TYR A 3 6.63 30.50 16.77
N ALA A 4 6.24 30.46 18.05
CA ALA A 4 5.95 29.22 18.75
C ALA A 4 4.75 28.48 18.12
N PHE A 5 3.75 29.23 17.66
CA PHE A 5 2.60 28.69 16.96
C PHE A 5 2.96 28.12 15.57
N ALA A 6 3.80 28.82 14.81
CA ALA A 6 4.26 28.36 13.50
C ALA A 6 5.12 27.09 13.60
N ILE A 7 5.98 27.00 14.63
CA ILE A 7 6.79 25.81 14.89
C ILE A 7 5.89 24.62 15.30
N ALA A 8 4.92 24.85 16.18
CA ALA A 8 3.97 23.80 16.59
C ALA A 8 3.13 23.29 15.41
N ALA A 9 2.67 24.18 14.54
CA ALA A 9 1.92 23.81 13.33
C ALA A 9 2.78 22.98 12.35
N ALA A 10 4.03 23.38 12.11
CA ALA A 10 4.96 22.62 11.28
C ALA A 10 5.23 21.22 11.86
N PHE A 11 5.43 21.12 13.18
CA PHE A 11 5.66 19.84 13.84
C PHE A 11 4.45 18.89 13.73
N ALA A 12 3.23 19.43 13.85
CA ALA A 12 2.00 18.67 13.66
C ALA A 12 1.85 18.14 12.23
N THR A 13 2.28 18.90 11.22
CA THR A 13 2.23 18.43 9.82
C THR A 13 3.19 17.29 9.54
N VAL A 14 4.41 17.31 10.12
CA VAL A 14 5.40 16.23 9.95
C VAL A 14 4.91 14.92 10.58
N LEU A 15 4.24 15.00 11.73
CA LEU A 15 3.65 13.84 12.39
C LEU A 15 2.41 13.28 11.67
N ALA A 16 1.80 14.06 10.78
CA ALA A 16 0.64 13.68 9.98
C ALA A 16 0.99 13.12 8.59
N VAL A 17 2.26 13.19 8.16
CA VAL A 17 2.72 12.49 6.95
C VAL A 17 2.75 10.99 7.28
N GLY A 18 1.64 10.33 6.96
CA GLY A 18 1.32 8.97 7.38
C GLY A 18 2.30 7.90 6.95
N THR A 19 2.14 6.72 7.55
CA THR A 19 2.92 5.52 7.28
C THR A 19 2.78 5.09 5.82
N ALA A 20 3.90 5.02 5.09
CA ALA A 20 3.95 4.35 3.79
C ALA A 20 3.69 2.85 4.00
N GLY A 21 2.46 2.42 3.76
CA GLY A 21 2.05 1.03 3.87
C GLY A 21 1.87 0.44 2.49
N ALA A 22 2.68 -0.55 2.15
CA ALA A 22 2.45 -1.36 0.97
C ALA A 22 1.39 -2.44 1.30
N ALA A 23 0.41 -2.61 0.41
CA ALA A 23 -0.54 -3.71 0.54
C ALA A 23 0.15 -5.03 0.16
N GLU A 24 -0.04 -6.05 1.00
CA GLU A 24 0.37 -7.41 0.66
C GLU A 24 -0.68 -8.08 -0.21
N HIS A 25 -0.22 -8.84 -1.22
CA HIS A 25 -1.07 -9.56 -2.14
C HIS A 25 -0.57 -10.98 -2.32
N GLU A 26 -1.46 -11.97 -2.15
CA GLU A 26 -1.16 -13.38 -2.40
C GLU A 26 -1.66 -13.79 -3.78
N VAL A 27 -0.80 -14.43 -4.57
CA VAL A 27 -1.14 -15.04 -5.86
C VAL A 27 -0.71 -16.49 -5.85
N LYS A 28 -1.66 -17.38 -6.12
CA LYS A 28 -1.44 -18.83 -6.14
C LYS A 28 -0.92 -19.27 -7.50
N MET A 29 0.01 -20.22 -7.50
CA MET A 29 0.52 -20.89 -8.70
C MET A 29 0.00 -22.32 -8.73
N LEU A 30 -0.83 -22.65 -9.72
CA LEU A 30 -1.55 -23.92 -9.77
C LEU A 30 -1.25 -24.67 -11.06
N ASN A 31 -1.01 -25.98 -10.94
CA ASN A 31 -0.94 -26.87 -12.11
C ASN A 31 -2.32 -26.99 -12.81
N LYS A 32 -3.42 -26.76 -12.08
CA LYS A 32 -4.79 -26.70 -12.61
C LYS A 32 -5.65 -25.78 -11.75
N GLY A 33 -6.32 -24.82 -12.38
CA GLY A 33 -7.27 -23.90 -11.75
C GLY A 33 -8.49 -23.64 -12.63
N GLU A 34 -9.30 -22.66 -12.29
CA GLU A 34 -10.60 -22.41 -12.96
C GLU A 34 -10.47 -22.13 -14.46
N LYS A 35 -9.35 -21.53 -14.86
CA LYS A 35 -9.06 -21.16 -16.26
C LYS A 35 -8.28 -22.22 -17.05
N GLY A 36 -7.99 -23.38 -16.45
CA GLY A 36 -7.34 -24.50 -17.14
C GLY A 36 -6.07 -25.00 -16.45
N ALA A 37 -5.17 -25.60 -17.21
CA ALA A 37 -3.90 -26.10 -16.69
C ALA A 37 -2.85 -24.98 -16.65
N MET A 38 -1.98 -25.03 -15.63
CA MET A 38 -0.84 -24.12 -15.43
C MET A 38 -1.26 -22.64 -15.33
N VAL A 39 -1.93 -22.26 -14.24
CA VAL A 39 -2.53 -20.92 -14.06
C VAL A 39 -2.11 -20.23 -12.76
N PHE A 40 -2.20 -18.90 -12.76
CA PHE A 40 -2.10 -18.06 -11.58
C PHE A 40 -3.49 -17.62 -11.13
N GLU A 41 -3.73 -17.56 -9.82
CA GLU A 41 -4.99 -17.10 -9.25
C GLU A 41 -4.76 -16.08 -8.12
N PRO A 42 -5.30 -14.84 -8.21
CA PRO A 42 -6.02 -14.30 -9.37
C PRO A 42 -5.10 -14.13 -10.60
N ASP A 43 -5.68 -14.21 -11.79
CA ASP A 43 -4.92 -14.06 -13.05
C ASP A 43 -4.76 -12.59 -13.48
N PHE A 44 -5.47 -11.68 -12.80
CA PHE A 44 -5.28 -10.25 -12.89
C PHE A 44 -5.40 -9.63 -11.50
N LEU A 45 -4.46 -8.75 -11.17
CA LEU A 45 -4.47 -8.02 -9.91
C LEU A 45 -4.16 -6.55 -10.18
N LYS A 46 -5.08 -5.67 -9.77
CA LYS A 46 -4.86 -4.23 -9.76
C LYS A 46 -4.26 -3.83 -8.42
N VAL A 47 -3.08 -3.22 -8.44
CA VAL A 47 -2.36 -2.76 -7.25
C VAL A 47 -1.95 -1.29 -7.41
N GLU A 48 -1.78 -0.61 -6.29
CA GLU A 48 -1.27 0.77 -6.25
C GLU A 48 0.25 0.76 -6.02
N ALA A 49 0.91 1.92 -6.20
CA ALA A 49 2.31 2.06 -5.85
C ALA A 49 2.49 1.95 -4.33
N GLY A 50 3.37 1.03 -3.92
CA GLY A 50 3.76 0.81 -2.53
C GLY A 50 4.85 1.77 -2.05
#